data_AF-C0QQ46-F1
#
_entry.id   AF-C0QQ46-F1
#
_cell.length_a   1.000
_cell.length_b   1.000
_cell.length_c   1.000
_cell.angle_alpha   90.00
_cell.angle_beta   90.00
_cell.angle_gamma   90.00
#
_symmetry.space_group_name_H-M   'P 1'
#
loop_
_entity.id
_entity.type
_entity.pdbx_description
1 polymer ?
#
loop_
_entity_poly.entity_id
_entity_poly.type
_entity_poly.pdbx_seq_one_letter_code
_entity_poly.pdbx_strand_id
1 'polypeptide(L)'
;MDFYISGFEADLTLEIENVKRFMDEYRSVNSVLDLNENLYDSILLDFGTERLKLATSLLTTLLTDIERRGVKAVSAVFDILQREKEFDLAVFLSNRIFEKYRNNSLEEILIRTKIYTKVLNILLNKKDVYFFTYYLSGYLDDLNLLLKYHRDLIEEIFISATYFNQFMYSYYVTVINDNERALGYLIKDIELRDHLFRKGILRFPENNNIFHIINLTGLFFQLEDSLIKLMIDLDFYIRKIRDELLELNKFLKKNPDKRSLFLNYDMKRYINEFLTNIYIAGYENYYMEISDIFPELTTGDNRIIIKMLDLYKKDDLSEEKIKSLKKEMEILFNNISKDKKERVLYTYYNILADLYSDNVKELMSLKREIEKEISKLPILKIPLFRILNFSGYTEEAYNIAQEVKRELIISGRENLLKTVERFIEEEF
;
A
#
# COMPACT_ATOMS: atom_id res chain seq x y z
N MET A 1 -14.06 -26.95 16.46
CA MET A 1 -14.13 -25.68 15.71
C MET A 1 -12.75 -25.46 15.10
N ASP A 2 -12.64 -25.08 13.83
CA ASP A 2 -11.34 -24.82 13.19
C ASP A 2 -10.65 -23.66 13.94
N PHE A 3 -9.39 -23.83 14.33
CA PHE A 3 -8.61 -22.85 15.12
C PHE A 3 -8.66 -21.46 14.50
N TYR A 4 -8.60 -21.37 13.17
CA TYR A 4 -8.68 -20.12 12.42
C TYR A 4 -10.03 -19.39 12.60
N ILE A 5 -11.15 -20.12 12.69
CA ILE A 5 -12.48 -19.51 12.87
C ILE A 5 -12.62 -18.96 14.29
N SER A 6 -12.13 -19.69 15.29
CA SER A 6 -12.17 -19.22 16.68
C SER A 6 -11.30 -17.98 16.89
N GLY A 7 -10.11 -17.93 16.28
CA GLY A 7 -9.27 -16.73 16.29
C GLY A 7 -9.95 -15.54 15.60
N PHE A 8 -10.51 -15.76 14.41
CA PHE A 8 -11.26 -14.75 13.67
C PHE A 8 -12.48 -14.21 14.45
N GLU A 9 -13.24 -15.06 15.13
CA GLU A 9 -14.40 -14.64 15.94
C GLU A 9 -13.98 -13.72 17.10
N ALA A 10 -12.86 -14.04 17.75
CA ALA A 10 -12.32 -13.21 18.84
C ALA A 10 -11.85 -11.84 18.33
N ASP A 11 -11.08 -11.82 17.24
CA ASP A 11 -10.61 -10.60 16.59
C ASP A 11 -11.80 -9.74 16.11
N LEU A 12 -12.79 -10.35 15.46
CA LEU A 12 -13.97 -9.64 14.98
C LEU A 12 -14.72 -8.95 16.12
N THR A 13 -14.92 -9.64 17.24
CA THR A 13 -15.60 -9.09 18.42
C THR A 13 -14.86 -7.87 18.95
N LEU A 14 -13.54 -7.97 19.09
CA LEU A 14 -12.67 -6.87 19.54
C LEU A 14 -12.73 -5.67 18.59
N GLU A 15 -12.66 -5.91 17.28
CA GLU A 15 -12.61 -4.84 16.29
C GLU A 15 -13.95 -4.14 16.07
N ILE A 16 -15.08 -4.83 16.26
CA ILE A 16 -16.40 -4.18 16.29
C ILE A 16 -16.43 -3.10 17.35
N GLU A 17 -15.94 -3.38 18.56
CA GLU A 17 -15.90 -2.41 19.65
C GLU A 17 -14.95 -1.25 19.35
N ASN A 18 -13.74 -1.54 18.87
CA ASN A 18 -12.74 -0.50 18.57
C ASN A 18 -13.20 0.45 17.46
N VAL A 19 -13.70 -0.09 16.35
CA VAL A 19 -14.14 0.70 15.18
C VAL A 19 -15.37 1.55 15.54
N LYS A 20 -16.33 1.01 16.31
CA LYS A 20 -17.48 1.79 16.77
C LYS A 20 -17.08 2.92 17.70
N ARG A 21 -16.21 2.64 18.67
CA ARG A 21 -15.67 3.68 19.57
C ARG A 21 -15.01 4.81 18.79
N PHE A 22 -14.17 4.48 17.81
CA PHE A 22 -13.53 5.48 16.96
C PHE A 22 -14.57 6.32 16.18
N MET A 23 -15.60 5.70 15.60
CA MET A 23 -16.66 6.42 14.89
C MET A 23 -17.46 7.36 15.78
N ASP A 24 -17.76 6.94 17.01
CA ASP A 24 -18.48 7.76 17.98
C ASP A 24 -17.64 8.94 18.46
N GLU A 25 -16.34 8.72 18.72
CA GLU A 25 -15.37 9.78 19.03
C GLU A 25 -15.26 10.79 17.87
N TYR A 26 -15.12 10.29 16.63
CA TYR A 26 -15.01 11.12 15.45
C TYR A 26 -16.25 12.01 15.24
N ARG A 27 -17.45 11.44 15.37
CA ARG A 27 -18.73 12.18 15.32
C ARG A 27 -18.84 13.22 16.44
N SER A 28 -18.44 12.84 17.65
CA SER A 28 -18.46 13.75 18.80
C SER A 28 -17.58 14.97 18.54
N VAL A 29 -16.34 14.77 18.06
CA VAL A 29 -15.42 15.85 17.71
C VAL A 29 -16.00 16.74 16.61
N ASN A 30 -16.52 16.17 15.53
CA ASN A 30 -17.10 16.95 14.43
C ASN A 30 -18.32 17.78 14.86
N SER A 31 -19.17 17.23 15.73
CA SER A 31 -20.32 17.95 16.27
C SER A 31 -19.92 19.17 17.12
N VAL A 32 -18.77 19.10 17.81
CA VAL A 32 -18.21 20.22 18.58
C VAL A 32 -17.59 21.29 17.67
N LEU A 33 -17.03 20.88 16.53
CA LEU A 33 -16.38 21.76 15.57
C LEU A 33 -17.35 22.44 14.59
N ASP A 34 -18.66 22.18 14.70
CA ASP A 34 -19.71 22.65 13.78
C ASP A 34 -19.38 22.37 12.30
N LEU A 35 -18.58 21.32 12.08
CA LEU A 35 -18.31 20.80 10.76
C LEU A 35 -19.58 20.06 10.35
N ASN A 36 -20.42 20.71 9.54
CA ASN A 36 -21.55 20.06 8.90
C ASN A 36 -21.05 18.77 8.26
N GLU A 37 -21.40 17.62 8.84
CA GLU A 37 -21.25 16.35 8.16
C GLU A 37 -22.04 16.50 6.87
N ASN A 38 -21.34 16.51 5.73
CA ASN A 38 -21.97 16.44 4.42
C ASN A 38 -22.75 15.11 4.38
N LEU A 39 -23.99 15.18 4.86
CA LEU A 39 -24.96 14.11 4.83
C LEU A 39 -25.16 13.70 3.38
N TYR A 40 -25.43 12.42 3.19
CA TYR A 40 -25.75 11.76 1.92
C TYR A 40 -26.69 12.53 0.97
N ASP A 41 -27.53 13.42 1.49
CA ASP A 41 -28.37 14.32 0.71
C ASP A 41 -27.57 15.33 -0.14
N SER A 42 -26.34 15.70 0.24
CA SER A 42 -25.47 16.55 -0.58
C SER A 42 -24.91 15.84 -1.80
N ILE A 43 -24.60 14.54 -1.69
CA ILE A 43 -24.18 13.71 -2.84
C ILE A 43 -25.27 13.70 -3.91
N LEU A 44 -26.54 13.64 -3.50
CA LEU A 44 -27.71 13.75 -4.40
C LEU A 44 -27.84 15.14 -5.05
N LEU A 45 -27.53 16.21 -4.31
CA LEU A 45 -27.59 17.59 -4.80
C LEU A 45 -26.46 17.92 -5.79
N ASP A 46 -25.31 17.24 -5.69
CA ASP A 46 -24.18 17.38 -6.61
C ASP A 46 -24.38 16.62 -7.94
N PHE A 47 -25.27 15.61 -7.98
CA PHE A 47 -25.65 14.96 -9.23
C PHE A 47 -26.63 15.82 -10.02
N GLY A 48 -26.15 16.49 -11.07
CA GLY A 48 -27.01 17.11 -12.08
C GLY A 48 -28.04 16.11 -12.66
N THR A 49 -29.14 16.62 -13.23
CA THR A 49 -30.32 15.82 -13.64
C THR A 49 -30.00 14.61 -14.55
N GLU A 50 -29.07 14.75 -15.49
CA GLU A 50 -28.65 13.63 -16.36
C GLU A 50 -27.84 12.57 -15.62
N ARG A 51 -27.02 12.99 -14.67
CA ARG A 51 -26.19 12.10 -13.84
C ARG A 51 -27.06 11.31 -12.85
N LEU A 52 -28.13 11.93 -12.34
CA LEU A 52 -29.15 11.25 -11.53
C LEU A 52 -29.95 10.22 -12.33
N LYS A 53 -30.32 10.51 -13.59
CA LYS A 53 -30.96 9.53 -14.49
C LYS A 53 -30.06 8.33 -14.76
N LEU A 54 -28.76 8.56 -14.99
CA LEU A 54 -27.78 7.50 -15.14
C LEU A 54 -27.68 6.64 -13.87
N ALA A 55 -27.52 7.27 -12.71
CA ALA A 55 -27.39 6.58 -11.43
C ALA A 55 -28.63 5.75 -11.08
N THR A 56 -29.84 6.27 -11.34
CA THR A 56 -31.11 5.55 -11.11
C THR A 56 -31.32 4.39 -12.10
N SER A 57 -30.92 4.56 -13.36
CA SER A 57 -30.93 3.47 -14.35
C SER A 57 -29.97 2.34 -13.99
N LEU A 58 -28.75 2.68 -13.57
CA LEU A 58 -27.76 1.73 -13.07
C LEU A 58 -28.25 1.01 -11.82
N LEU A 59 -28.84 1.74 -10.86
CA LEU A 59 -29.44 1.16 -9.66
C LEU A 59 -30.55 0.17 -10.02
N THR A 60 -31.46 0.55 -10.92
CA THR A 60 -32.58 -0.30 -11.35
C THR A 60 -32.08 -1.59 -11.98
N THR A 61 -31.08 -1.49 -12.87
CA THR A 61 -30.47 -2.64 -13.53
C THR A 61 -29.78 -3.55 -12.52
N LEU A 62 -28.98 -2.99 -11.61
CA LEU A 62 -28.28 -3.73 -10.58
C LEU A 62 -29.25 -4.44 -9.62
N LEU A 63 -30.31 -3.76 -9.18
CA LEU A 63 -31.34 -4.36 -8.33
C LEU A 63 -32.07 -5.52 -9.03
N THR A 64 -32.40 -5.35 -10.31
CA THR A 64 -33.03 -6.40 -11.13
C THR A 64 -32.09 -7.61 -11.29
N ASP A 65 -30.80 -7.37 -11.51
CA ASP A 65 -29.81 -8.44 -11.63
C ASP A 65 -29.56 -9.15 -10.30
N ILE A 66 -29.57 -8.44 -9.17
CA ILE A 66 -29.50 -9.06 -7.83
C ILE A 66 -30.73 -9.94 -7.60
N GLU A 67 -31.94 -9.49 -7.92
CA GLU A 67 -33.16 -10.31 -7.80
C GLU A 67 -33.11 -11.57 -8.67
N ARG A 68 -32.47 -11.48 -9.85
CA ARG A 68 -32.38 -12.61 -10.80
C ARG A 68 -31.25 -13.58 -10.52
N ARG A 69 -30.11 -13.09 -10.02
CA ARG A 69 -28.84 -13.84 -9.96
C ARG A 69 -28.20 -13.85 -8.56
N GLY A 70 -28.85 -13.23 -7.58
CA GLY A 70 -28.37 -13.08 -6.21
C GLY A 70 -27.04 -12.30 -6.12
N VAL A 71 -26.24 -12.66 -5.11
CA VAL A 71 -24.94 -12.04 -4.77
C VAL A 71 -23.96 -11.96 -5.96
N LYS A 72 -24.08 -12.85 -6.95
CA LYS A 72 -23.18 -12.90 -8.12
C LYS A 72 -23.28 -11.65 -9.00
N ALA A 73 -24.42 -10.95 -9.00
CA ALA A 73 -24.63 -9.74 -9.80
C ALA A 73 -23.83 -8.52 -9.31
N VAL A 74 -23.47 -8.48 -8.02
CA VAL A 74 -22.88 -7.29 -7.39
C VAL A 74 -21.51 -6.94 -7.98
N SER A 75 -20.68 -7.93 -8.32
CA SER A 75 -19.27 -7.66 -8.60
C SER A 75 -19.02 -6.83 -9.86
N ALA A 76 -19.74 -7.12 -10.96
CA ALA A 76 -19.45 -6.50 -12.26
C ALA A 76 -19.66 -4.97 -12.27
N VAL A 77 -20.70 -4.48 -11.59
CA VAL A 77 -21.00 -3.03 -11.56
C VAL A 77 -19.95 -2.29 -10.74
N PHE A 78 -19.59 -2.80 -9.57
CA PHE A 78 -18.61 -2.15 -8.71
C PHE A 78 -17.18 -2.20 -9.29
N ASP A 79 -16.83 -3.25 -10.03
CA ASP A 79 -15.53 -3.32 -10.72
C ASP A 79 -15.39 -2.23 -11.81
N ILE A 80 -16.48 -1.91 -12.50
CA ILE A 80 -16.52 -0.78 -13.45
C ILE A 80 -16.36 0.54 -12.70
N LEU A 81 -17.13 0.76 -11.63
CA LEU A 81 -17.04 2.01 -10.85
C LEU A 81 -15.65 2.23 -10.26
N GLN A 82 -14.99 1.17 -9.80
CA GLN A 82 -13.61 1.22 -9.33
C GLN A 82 -12.65 1.67 -10.44
N ARG A 83 -12.76 1.08 -11.64
CA ARG A 83 -11.90 1.40 -12.78
C ARG A 83 -12.10 2.83 -13.27
N GLU A 84 -13.35 3.28 -13.33
CA GLU A 84 -13.71 4.64 -13.76
C GLU A 84 -13.54 5.70 -12.64
N LYS A 85 -13.17 5.27 -11.41
CA LYS A 85 -13.01 6.12 -10.21
C LYS A 85 -14.29 6.88 -9.83
N GLU A 86 -15.45 6.31 -10.10
CA GLU A 86 -16.77 6.86 -9.79
C GLU A 86 -17.16 6.54 -8.34
N PHE A 87 -16.42 7.11 -7.39
CA PHE A 87 -16.51 6.77 -5.96
C PHE A 87 -17.82 7.18 -5.32
N ASP A 88 -18.30 8.39 -5.61
CA ASP A 88 -19.53 8.93 -5.02
C ASP A 88 -20.75 8.17 -5.53
N LEU A 89 -20.70 7.70 -6.78
CA LEU A 89 -21.72 6.82 -7.35
C LEU A 89 -21.70 5.43 -6.69
N ALA A 90 -20.52 4.88 -6.36
CA ALA A 90 -20.41 3.62 -5.63
C ALA A 90 -21.01 3.72 -4.22
N VAL A 91 -20.72 4.81 -3.49
CA VAL A 91 -21.33 5.12 -2.18
C VAL A 91 -22.85 5.25 -2.32
N PHE A 92 -23.32 6.00 -3.33
CA PHE A 92 -24.75 6.17 -3.61
C PHE A 92 -25.48 4.83 -3.83
N LEU A 93 -25.01 4.03 -4.78
CA LEU A 93 -25.64 2.75 -5.10
C LEU A 93 -25.67 1.82 -3.88
N SER A 94 -24.58 1.77 -3.12
CA SER A 94 -24.46 0.89 -1.95
C SER A 94 -25.50 1.22 -0.89
N ASN A 95 -25.67 2.50 -0.56
CA ASN A 95 -26.64 2.92 0.44
C ASN A 95 -28.07 2.56 0.02
N ARG A 96 -28.43 2.76 -1.25
CA ARG A 96 -29.75 2.35 -1.78
C ARG A 96 -29.97 0.85 -1.73
N ILE A 97 -28.91 0.08 -1.95
CA ILE A 97 -29.01 -1.38 -1.86
C ILE A 97 -29.13 -1.82 -0.39
N PHE A 98 -28.43 -1.18 0.54
CA PHE A 98 -28.56 -1.42 1.97
C PHE A 98 -29.96 -1.07 2.51
N GLU A 99 -30.55 0.04 2.04
CA GLU A 99 -31.94 0.39 2.37
C GLU A 99 -32.93 -0.68 1.93
N LYS A 100 -32.73 -1.25 0.73
CA LYS A 100 -33.59 -2.31 0.18
C LYS A 100 -33.41 -3.64 0.93
N TYR A 101 -32.17 -4.05 1.18
CA TYR A 101 -31.82 -5.34 1.81
C TYR A 101 -31.39 -5.13 3.25
N ARG A 102 -32.28 -4.60 4.09
CA ARG A 102 -32.01 -4.21 5.49
C ARG A 102 -32.35 -5.29 6.52
N ASN A 103 -32.93 -6.42 6.11
CA ASN A 103 -33.35 -7.47 7.02
C ASN A 103 -32.20 -8.47 7.29
N ASN A 104 -32.32 -9.24 8.36
CA ASN A 104 -31.29 -10.23 8.75
C ASN A 104 -31.57 -11.63 8.15
N SER A 105 -32.08 -11.68 6.92
CA SER A 105 -32.13 -12.94 6.18
C SER A 105 -30.73 -13.28 5.63
N LEU A 106 -30.41 -14.57 5.50
CA LEU A 106 -29.09 -15.01 5.01
C LEU A 106 -28.72 -14.37 3.67
N GLU A 107 -29.64 -14.38 2.71
CA GLU A 107 -29.41 -13.81 1.38
C GLU A 107 -29.09 -12.32 1.46
N GLU A 108 -29.82 -11.56 2.28
CA GLU A 108 -29.58 -10.13 2.46
C GLU A 108 -28.25 -9.85 3.14
N ILE A 109 -27.88 -10.63 4.17
CA ILE A 109 -26.57 -10.53 4.84
C ILE A 109 -25.43 -10.77 3.83
N LEU A 110 -25.55 -11.81 2.98
CA LEU A 110 -24.53 -12.11 1.96
C LEU A 110 -24.44 -11.00 0.90
N ILE A 111 -25.57 -10.42 0.48
CA ILE A 111 -25.60 -9.27 -0.45
C ILE A 111 -24.90 -8.08 0.18
N ARG A 112 -25.26 -7.71 1.41
CA ARG A 112 -24.67 -6.55 2.09
C ARG A 112 -23.19 -6.73 2.34
N THR A 113 -22.78 -7.88 2.87
CA THR A 113 -21.36 -8.23 3.08
C THR A 113 -20.57 -8.07 1.78
N LYS A 114 -21.09 -8.56 0.65
CA LYS A 114 -20.43 -8.43 -0.65
C LYS A 114 -20.31 -6.98 -1.11
N ILE A 115 -21.34 -6.16 -0.89
CA ILE A 115 -21.33 -4.74 -1.23
C ILE A 115 -20.35 -3.98 -0.35
N TYR A 116 -20.36 -4.20 0.98
CA TYR A 116 -19.36 -3.65 1.90
C TYR A 116 -17.95 -3.95 1.42
N THR A 117 -17.65 -5.22 1.07
CA THR A 117 -16.33 -5.58 0.52
C THR A 117 -15.96 -4.76 -0.71
N LYS A 118 -16.90 -4.55 -1.65
CA LYS A 118 -16.65 -3.79 -2.88
C LYS A 118 -16.44 -2.31 -2.61
N VAL A 119 -17.27 -1.70 -1.77
CA VAL A 119 -17.16 -0.29 -1.40
C VAL A 119 -15.88 -0.01 -0.64
N LEU A 120 -15.54 -0.85 0.34
CA LEU A 120 -14.29 -0.69 1.11
C LEU A 120 -13.07 -0.72 0.19
N ASN A 121 -13.00 -1.67 -0.75
CA ASN A 121 -11.92 -1.73 -1.74
C ASN A 121 -11.85 -0.46 -2.63
N ILE A 122 -12.99 0.13 -2.97
CA ILE A 122 -13.04 1.40 -3.71
C ILE A 122 -12.51 2.55 -2.85
N LEU A 123 -12.98 2.66 -1.61
CA LEU A 123 -12.64 3.76 -0.69
C LEU A 123 -11.17 3.77 -0.27
N LEU A 124 -10.50 2.61 -0.25
CA LEU A 124 -9.04 2.53 -0.10
C LEU A 124 -8.28 3.39 -1.13
N ASN A 125 -8.83 3.57 -2.34
CA ASN A 125 -8.21 4.41 -3.37
C ASN A 125 -8.51 5.91 -3.20
N LYS A 126 -9.60 6.27 -2.51
CA LYS A 126 -10.01 7.67 -2.28
C LYS A 126 -9.32 8.28 -1.05
N LYS A 127 -8.78 7.45 -0.14
CA LYS A 127 -8.23 7.86 1.17
C LYS A 127 -9.24 8.60 2.04
N ASP A 128 -10.50 8.19 1.98
CA ASP A 128 -11.60 8.80 2.73
C ASP A 128 -11.80 8.07 4.06
N VAL A 129 -11.19 8.60 5.13
CA VAL A 129 -11.15 7.96 6.46
C VAL A 129 -12.55 7.77 7.05
N TYR A 130 -13.42 8.78 6.93
CA TYR A 130 -14.76 8.73 7.51
C TYR A 130 -15.60 7.65 6.84
N PHE A 131 -15.75 7.72 5.50
CA PHE A 131 -16.57 6.74 4.80
C PHE A 131 -15.98 5.35 4.90
N PHE A 132 -14.66 5.20 4.81
CA PHE A 132 -14.02 3.89 5.00
C PHE A 132 -14.39 3.28 6.36
N THR A 133 -14.27 4.05 7.44
CA THR A 133 -14.56 3.56 8.80
C THR A 133 -16.06 3.30 9.01
N TYR A 134 -16.94 4.12 8.43
CA TYR A 134 -18.39 3.91 8.44
C TYR A 134 -18.78 2.58 7.78
N TYR A 135 -18.32 2.33 6.55
CA TYR A 135 -18.60 1.08 5.85
C TYR A 135 -17.90 -0.12 6.52
N LEU A 136 -16.75 0.08 7.15
CA LEU A 136 -16.06 -0.96 7.91
C LEU A 136 -16.90 -1.39 9.12
N SER A 137 -17.45 -0.44 9.88
CA SER A 137 -18.34 -0.78 11.01
C SER A 137 -19.53 -1.64 10.58
N GLY A 138 -20.18 -1.28 9.46
CA GLY A 138 -21.30 -2.07 8.92
C GLY A 138 -20.89 -3.46 8.44
N TYR A 139 -19.73 -3.56 7.79
CA TYR A 139 -19.14 -4.84 7.38
C TYR A 139 -18.91 -5.78 8.57
N LEU A 140 -18.31 -5.28 9.65
CA LEU A 140 -18.02 -6.09 10.83
C LEU A 140 -19.29 -6.60 11.51
N ASP A 141 -20.34 -5.79 11.57
CA ASP A 141 -21.63 -6.19 12.13
C ASP A 141 -22.28 -7.32 11.31
N ASP A 142 -22.30 -7.21 9.97
CA ASP A 142 -22.84 -8.26 9.11
C ASP A 142 -22.00 -9.55 9.13
N LEU A 143 -20.67 -9.43 9.24
CA LEU A 143 -19.82 -10.60 9.46
C LEU A 143 -20.12 -11.32 10.77
N ASN A 144 -20.39 -10.56 11.84
CA ASN A 144 -20.73 -11.13 13.13
C ASN A 144 -22.08 -11.85 13.07
N LEU A 145 -23.06 -11.30 12.35
CA LEU A 145 -24.33 -11.98 12.08
C LEU A 145 -24.10 -13.29 11.31
N LEU A 146 -23.26 -13.28 10.28
CA LEU A 146 -22.92 -14.47 9.51
C LEU A 146 -22.28 -15.55 10.38
N LEU A 147 -21.27 -15.18 11.19
CA LEU A 147 -20.61 -16.10 12.13
C LEU A 147 -21.53 -16.62 13.23
N LYS A 148 -22.49 -15.80 13.69
CA LYS A 148 -23.39 -16.18 14.79
C LYS A 148 -24.49 -17.12 14.34
N TYR A 149 -25.10 -16.85 13.18
CA TYR A 149 -26.31 -17.53 12.74
C TYR A 149 -26.11 -18.52 11.59
N HIS A 150 -25.00 -18.44 10.85
CA HIS A 150 -24.76 -19.22 9.62
C HIS A 150 -23.38 -19.88 9.61
N ARG A 151 -23.01 -20.53 10.72
CA ARG A 151 -21.71 -21.23 10.88
C ARG A 151 -21.51 -22.39 9.90
N ASP A 152 -22.58 -22.86 9.28
CA ASP A 152 -22.56 -23.88 8.24
C ASP A 152 -21.90 -23.40 6.94
N LEU A 153 -21.84 -22.09 6.68
CA LEU A 153 -21.20 -21.48 5.51
C LEU A 153 -19.70 -21.25 5.72
N ILE A 154 -18.97 -22.34 5.98
CA ILE A 154 -17.56 -22.29 6.37
C ILE A 154 -16.68 -21.65 5.27
N GLU A 155 -16.94 -21.93 4.00
CA GLU A 155 -16.15 -21.37 2.89
C GLU A 155 -16.34 -19.85 2.77
N GLU A 156 -17.59 -19.38 2.83
CA GLU A 156 -17.93 -17.95 2.80
C GLU A 156 -17.37 -17.21 4.01
N ILE A 157 -17.40 -17.83 5.19
CA ILE A 157 -16.80 -17.30 6.42
C ILE A 157 -15.29 -17.15 6.24
N PHE A 158 -14.61 -18.14 5.68
CA PHE A 158 -13.17 -18.07 5.45
C PHE A 158 -12.78 -17.00 4.42
N ILE A 159 -13.53 -16.91 3.32
CA ILE A 159 -13.30 -15.86 2.32
C ILE A 159 -13.50 -14.48 2.97
N SER A 160 -14.57 -14.32 3.75
CA SER A 160 -14.84 -13.09 4.49
C SER A 160 -13.76 -12.75 5.52
N ALA A 161 -13.16 -13.75 6.16
CA ALA A 161 -12.07 -13.57 7.10
C ALA A 161 -10.79 -13.04 6.42
N THR A 162 -10.50 -13.43 5.17
CA THR A 162 -9.38 -12.83 4.40
C THR A 162 -9.62 -11.34 4.14
N TYR A 163 -10.84 -10.97 3.72
CA TYR A 163 -11.20 -9.56 3.54
C TYR A 163 -11.20 -8.78 4.84
N PHE A 164 -11.65 -9.39 5.95
CA PHE A 164 -11.55 -8.79 7.28
C PHE A 164 -10.09 -8.44 7.61
N ASN A 165 -9.16 -9.39 7.51
CA ASN A 165 -7.76 -9.13 7.82
C ASN A 165 -7.17 -8.04 6.89
N GLN A 166 -7.51 -8.05 5.60
CA GLN A 166 -7.08 -7.02 4.66
C GLN A 166 -7.61 -5.62 5.03
N PHE A 167 -8.88 -5.51 5.41
CA PHE A 167 -9.48 -4.24 5.81
C PHE A 167 -8.97 -3.76 7.16
N MET A 168 -8.75 -4.66 8.12
CA MET A 168 -8.14 -4.30 9.40
C MET A 168 -6.68 -3.86 9.24
N TYR A 169 -5.89 -4.54 8.41
CA TYR A 169 -4.57 -4.05 7.99
C TYR A 169 -4.65 -2.60 7.48
N SER A 170 -5.58 -2.33 6.56
CA SER A 170 -5.72 -1.00 5.97
C SER A 170 -6.20 0.03 6.99
N TYR A 171 -7.13 -0.33 7.87
CA TYR A 171 -7.61 0.52 8.96
C TYR A 171 -6.47 0.93 9.89
N TYR A 172 -5.66 -0.03 10.34
CA TYR A 172 -4.56 0.25 11.25
C TYR A 172 -3.43 1.05 10.59
N VAL A 173 -3.11 0.80 9.32
CA VAL A 173 -2.11 1.60 8.59
C VAL A 173 -2.60 3.03 8.33
N THR A 174 -3.85 3.20 7.89
CA THR A 174 -4.29 4.48 7.31
C THR A 174 -5.10 5.37 8.26
N VAL A 175 -5.76 4.78 9.27
CA VAL A 175 -6.67 5.50 10.18
C VAL A 175 -6.04 5.67 11.56
N ILE A 176 -5.56 4.56 12.13
CA ILE A 176 -5.01 4.55 13.51
C ILE A 176 -3.51 4.85 13.52
N ASN A 177 -2.81 4.58 12.43
CA ASN A 177 -1.35 4.64 12.31
C ASN A 177 -0.62 3.72 13.31
N ASP A 178 -1.08 2.47 13.40
CA ASP A 178 -0.50 1.42 14.23
C ASP A 178 0.06 0.31 13.33
N ASN A 179 1.35 0.44 13.00
CA ASN A 179 2.05 -0.49 12.13
C ASN A 179 2.17 -1.90 12.71
N GLU A 180 2.17 -2.05 14.04
CA GLU A 180 2.32 -3.34 14.72
C GLU A 180 1.03 -4.16 14.59
N ARG A 181 -0.12 -3.55 14.90
CA ARG A 181 -1.42 -4.20 14.68
C ARG A 181 -1.65 -4.49 13.21
N ALA A 182 -1.33 -3.55 12.33
CA ALA A 182 -1.44 -3.75 10.89
C ALA A 182 -0.64 -4.97 10.41
N LEU A 183 0.59 -5.13 10.90
CA LEU A 183 1.45 -6.26 10.58
C LEU A 183 0.89 -7.58 11.10
N GLY A 184 0.31 -7.58 12.30
CA GLY A 184 -0.39 -8.73 12.85
C GLY A 184 -1.53 -9.22 11.95
N TYR A 185 -2.33 -8.29 11.40
CA TYR A 185 -3.39 -8.64 10.46
C TYR A 185 -2.87 -9.17 9.12
N LEU A 186 -1.76 -8.63 8.59
CA LEU A 186 -1.15 -9.18 7.37
C LEU A 186 -0.64 -10.61 7.56
N ILE A 187 0.03 -10.90 8.68
CA ILE A 187 0.51 -12.24 9.00
C ILE A 187 -0.67 -13.21 9.07
N LYS A 188 -1.72 -12.86 9.82
CA LYS A 188 -2.95 -13.65 9.93
C LYS A 188 -3.60 -13.90 8.57
N ASP A 189 -3.64 -12.90 7.68
CA ASP A 189 -4.18 -13.06 6.33
C ASP A 189 -3.33 -14.03 5.50
N ILE A 190 -2.02 -13.86 5.48
CA ILE A 190 -1.10 -14.71 4.72
C ILE A 190 -1.20 -16.18 5.17
N GLU A 191 -1.26 -16.44 6.47
CA GLU A 191 -1.43 -17.79 7.03
C GLU A 191 -2.80 -18.39 6.73
N LEU A 192 -3.86 -17.58 6.84
CA LEU A 192 -5.21 -18.01 6.49
C LEU A 192 -5.27 -18.38 5.00
N ARG A 193 -4.74 -17.55 4.11
CA ARG A 193 -4.74 -17.80 2.67
C ARG A 193 -4.02 -19.10 2.32
N ASP A 194 -2.90 -19.41 2.96
CA ASP A 194 -2.21 -20.70 2.80
C ASP A 194 -3.06 -21.90 3.22
N HIS A 195 -3.80 -21.76 4.32
CA HIS A 195 -4.76 -22.77 4.74
C HIS A 195 -5.86 -22.95 3.68
N LEU A 196 -6.38 -21.87 3.11
CA LEU A 196 -7.42 -21.92 2.10
C LEU A 196 -6.94 -22.46 0.75
N PHE A 197 -5.68 -22.21 0.37
CA PHE A 197 -5.05 -22.86 -0.77
C PHE A 197 -4.94 -24.36 -0.58
N ARG A 198 -4.47 -24.81 0.60
CA ARG A 198 -4.39 -26.25 0.94
C ARG A 198 -5.77 -26.92 0.93
N LYS A 199 -6.82 -26.20 1.29
CA LYS A 199 -8.21 -26.67 1.22
C LYS A 199 -8.85 -26.55 -0.18
N GLY A 200 -8.19 -25.93 -1.16
CA GLY A 200 -8.73 -25.71 -2.50
C GLY A 200 -9.85 -24.67 -2.59
N ILE A 201 -10.04 -23.86 -1.53
CA ILE A 201 -11.05 -22.79 -1.48
C ILE A 201 -10.56 -21.58 -2.29
N LEU A 202 -9.32 -21.15 -2.05
CA LEU A 202 -8.66 -20.14 -2.88
C LEU A 202 -7.95 -20.78 -4.07
N ARG A 203 -7.92 -20.05 -5.18
CA ARG A 203 -7.30 -20.48 -6.44
C ARG A 203 -6.10 -19.64 -6.79
N PHE A 204 -5.02 -20.31 -7.20
CA PHE A 204 -3.83 -19.69 -7.74
C PHE A 204 -3.93 -19.63 -9.27
N PRO A 205 -3.50 -18.54 -9.95
CA PRO A 205 -2.80 -17.37 -9.40
C PRO A 205 -3.71 -16.23 -8.90
N GLU A 206 -5.03 -16.34 -9.02
CA GLU A 206 -5.95 -15.21 -8.78
C GLU A 206 -5.89 -14.68 -7.34
N ASN A 207 -5.62 -15.56 -6.38
CA ASN A 207 -5.59 -15.23 -4.95
C ASN A 207 -4.17 -15.35 -4.35
N ASN A 208 -3.11 -15.22 -5.15
CA ASN A 208 -1.73 -15.33 -4.66
C ASN A 208 -1.43 -14.37 -3.49
N ASN A 209 -0.36 -14.66 -2.74
CA ASN A 209 0.04 -13.85 -1.58
C ASN A 209 1.04 -12.74 -1.90
N ILE A 210 1.45 -12.55 -3.15
CA ILE A 210 2.61 -11.72 -3.51
C ILE A 210 2.49 -10.30 -2.95
N PHE A 211 1.36 -9.62 -3.18
CA PHE A 211 1.16 -8.26 -2.68
C PHE A 211 1.08 -8.17 -1.15
N HIS A 212 0.51 -9.18 -0.48
CA HIS A 212 0.42 -9.22 0.98
C HIS A 212 1.82 -9.34 1.61
N ILE A 213 2.68 -10.17 1.03
CA ILE A 213 4.04 -10.36 1.53
C ILE A 213 4.93 -9.14 1.23
N ILE A 214 4.72 -8.47 0.09
CA ILE A 214 5.40 -7.20 -0.21
C ILE A 214 5.03 -6.15 0.84
N ASN A 215 3.75 -6.01 1.18
CA ASN A 215 3.30 -5.09 2.22
C ASN A 215 3.85 -5.45 3.60
N LEU A 216 3.88 -6.75 3.95
CA LEU A 216 4.48 -7.24 5.20
C LEU A 216 5.95 -6.83 5.30
N THR A 217 6.71 -7.04 4.22
CA THR A 217 8.13 -6.69 4.16
C THR A 217 8.33 -5.17 4.27
N GLY A 218 7.50 -4.40 3.58
CA GLY A 218 7.52 -2.94 3.64
C GLY A 218 7.24 -2.41 5.06
N LEU A 219 6.21 -2.93 5.73
CA LEU A 219 5.88 -2.58 7.11
C LEU A 219 6.94 -3.03 8.11
N PHE A 220 7.50 -4.24 7.94
CA PHE A 220 8.52 -4.77 8.83
C PHE A 220 9.73 -3.82 8.94
N PHE A 221 10.18 -3.26 7.80
CA PHE A 221 11.29 -2.31 7.80
C PHE A 221 10.94 -0.95 8.41
N GLN A 222 9.65 -0.64 8.58
CA GLN A 222 9.18 0.60 9.22
C GLN A 222 8.99 0.48 10.74
N LEU A 223 9.00 -0.74 11.29
CA LEU A 223 8.87 -0.94 12.73
C LEU A 223 10.06 -0.32 13.46
N GLU A 224 9.80 0.30 14.60
CA GLU A 224 10.84 0.81 15.50
C GLU A 224 11.15 -0.21 16.60
N ASP A 225 10.13 -0.93 17.07
CA ASP A 225 10.28 -1.92 18.13
C ASP A 225 11.11 -3.14 17.69
N SER A 226 12.29 -3.28 18.29
CA SER A 226 13.21 -4.39 18.07
C SER A 226 12.66 -5.76 18.51
N LEU A 227 11.81 -5.84 19.54
CA LEU A 227 11.24 -7.09 20.03
C LEU A 227 10.23 -7.66 19.02
N ILE A 228 9.40 -6.81 18.44
CA ILE A 228 8.43 -7.23 17.41
C ILE A 228 9.17 -7.70 16.15
N LYS A 229 10.25 -7.02 15.77
CA LYS A 229 11.10 -7.48 14.67
C LYS A 229 11.68 -8.87 14.92
N LEU A 230 12.07 -9.20 16.15
CA LEU A 230 12.58 -10.53 16.51
C LEU A 230 11.53 -11.63 16.43
N MET A 231 10.25 -11.30 16.54
CA MET A 231 9.16 -12.27 16.47
C MET A 231 8.77 -12.65 15.03
N ILE A 232 9.27 -11.93 14.02
CA ILE A 232 8.88 -12.10 12.62
C ILE A 232 10.03 -12.72 11.84
N ASP A 233 9.80 -13.93 11.33
CA ASP A 233 10.73 -14.61 10.41
C ASP A 233 10.62 -13.99 9.01
N LEU A 234 11.29 -12.85 8.80
CA LEU A 234 11.28 -12.17 7.51
C LEU A 234 11.87 -13.04 6.39
N ASP A 235 12.86 -13.87 6.70
CA ASP A 235 13.47 -14.83 5.77
C ASP A 235 12.44 -15.82 5.22
N PHE A 236 11.55 -16.33 6.07
CA PHE A 236 10.43 -17.17 5.65
C PHE A 236 9.53 -16.45 4.64
N TYR A 237 9.16 -15.19 4.93
CA TYR A 237 8.29 -14.41 4.05
C TYR A 237 8.95 -14.05 2.71
N ILE A 238 10.22 -13.65 2.71
CA ILE A 238 10.97 -13.37 1.47
C ILE A 238 11.05 -14.63 0.59
N ARG A 239 11.34 -15.81 1.18
CA ARG A 239 11.30 -17.10 0.46
C ARG A 239 9.94 -17.39 -0.13
N LYS A 240 8.88 -17.08 0.60
CA LYS A 240 7.51 -17.30 0.13
C LYS A 240 7.17 -16.47 -1.11
N ILE A 241 7.65 -15.21 -1.21
CA ILE A 241 7.51 -14.43 -2.45
C ILE A 241 8.17 -15.14 -3.64
N ARG A 242 9.40 -15.64 -3.44
CA ARG A 242 10.12 -16.38 -4.50
C ARG A 242 9.29 -17.57 -4.97
N ASP A 243 8.76 -18.35 -4.05
CA ASP A 243 8.00 -19.56 -4.37
C ASP A 243 6.68 -19.24 -5.10
N GLU A 244 5.95 -18.21 -4.65
CA GLU A 244 4.73 -17.70 -5.32
C GLU A 244 5.04 -17.19 -6.74
N LEU A 245 6.16 -16.49 -6.93
CA LEU A 245 6.59 -16.02 -8.25
C LEU A 245 7.02 -17.17 -9.17
N LEU A 246 7.68 -18.20 -8.65
CA LEU A 246 8.03 -19.40 -9.41
C LEU A 246 6.76 -20.14 -9.88
N GLU A 247 5.75 -20.24 -9.02
CA GLU A 247 4.46 -20.83 -9.39
C GLU A 247 3.74 -19.99 -10.44
N LEU A 248 3.75 -18.66 -10.30
CA LEU A 248 3.20 -17.74 -11.29
C LEU A 248 3.91 -17.91 -12.64
N ASN A 249 5.24 -18.04 -12.64
CA ASN A 249 6.03 -18.25 -13.86
C ASN A 249 5.66 -19.58 -14.54
N LYS A 250 5.50 -20.66 -13.78
CA LYS A 250 5.01 -21.95 -14.31
C LYS A 250 3.62 -21.80 -14.95
N PHE A 251 2.71 -21.06 -14.30
CA PHE A 251 1.38 -20.79 -14.83
C PHE A 251 1.43 -19.98 -16.14
N LEU A 252 2.21 -18.91 -16.18
CA LEU A 252 2.33 -18.01 -17.33
C LEU A 252 3.04 -18.66 -18.52
N LYS A 253 3.99 -19.58 -18.29
CA LYS A 253 4.57 -20.41 -19.36
C LYS A 253 3.52 -21.30 -20.03
N LYS A 254 2.52 -21.76 -19.27
CA LYS A 254 1.40 -22.55 -19.81
C LYS A 254 0.28 -21.69 -20.41
N ASN A 255 0.15 -20.43 -19.98
CA ASN A 255 -0.90 -19.50 -20.41
C ASN A 255 -0.27 -18.15 -20.83
N PRO A 256 0.41 -18.09 -21.99
CA PRO A 256 1.17 -16.90 -22.40
C PRO A 256 0.28 -15.67 -22.61
N ASP A 257 -0.96 -15.87 -23.03
CA ASP A 257 -1.99 -14.85 -23.24
C ASP A 257 -2.33 -14.08 -21.96
N LYS A 258 -2.16 -14.70 -20.79
CA LYS A 258 -2.41 -14.08 -19.48
C LYS A 258 -1.23 -13.27 -18.95
N ARG A 259 -0.08 -13.25 -19.63
CA ARG A 259 1.14 -12.61 -19.13
C ARG A 259 0.96 -11.12 -18.85
N SER A 260 0.28 -10.38 -19.72
CA SER A 260 0.05 -8.94 -19.56
C SER A 260 -0.86 -8.60 -18.37
N LEU A 261 -1.76 -9.51 -18.00
CA LEU A 261 -2.67 -9.34 -16.87
C LEU A 261 -1.90 -9.37 -15.54
N PHE A 262 -1.00 -10.34 -15.38
CA PHE A 262 -0.26 -10.57 -14.13
C PHE A 262 1.06 -9.81 -14.05
N LEU A 263 1.73 -9.55 -15.17
CA LEU A 263 2.98 -8.76 -15.23
C LEU A 263 2.69 -7.31 -15.65
N ASN A 264 1.66 -6.73 -15.06
CA ASN A 264 1.24 -5.37 -15.33
C ASN A 264 2.15 -4.32 -14.65
N TYR A 265 1.84 -3.04 -14.89
CA TYR A 265 2.62 -1.93 -14.35
C TYR A 265 2.65 -1.89 -12.81
N ASP A 266 1.53 -2.21 -12.15
CA ASP A 266 1.46 -2.19 -10.68
C ASP A 266 2.32 -3.29 -10.08
N MET A 267 2.19 -4.52 -10.58
CA MET A 267 3.04 -5.65 -10.17
C MET A 267 4.52 -5.31 -10.34
N LYS A 268 4.88 -4.68 -11.47
CA LYS A 268 6.22 -4.19 -11.72
C LYS A 268 6.65 -3.19 -10.65
N ARG A 269 5.85 -2.17 -10.35
CA ARG A 269 6.16 -1.18 -9.31
C ARG A 269 6.42 -1.83 -7.95
N TYR A 270 5.49 -2.66 -7.47
CA TYR A 270 5.57 -3.28 -6.15
C TYR A 270 6.75 -4.24 -6.01
N ILE A 271 7.04 -5.05 -7.05
CA ILE A 271 8.21 -5.95 -7.02
C ILE A 271 9.52 -5.16 -6.97
N ASN A 272 9.65 -4.05 -7.69
CA ASN A 272 10.89 -3.25 -7.61
C ASN A 272 11.08 -2.61 -6.25
N GLU A 273 10.00 -2.14 -5.62
CA GLU A 273 10.04 -1.60 -4.25
C GLU A 273 10.48 -2.68 -3.25
N PHE A 274 9.87 -3.86 -3.32
CA PHE A 274 10.26 -5.01 -2.52
C PHE A 274 11.73 -5.40 -2.72
N LEU A 275 12.17 -5.57 -3.98
CA LEU A 275 13.54 -5.93 -4.33
C LEU A 275 14.56 -4.90 -3.80
N THR A 276 14.21 -3.62 -3.84
CA THR A 276 15.05 -2.54 -3.32
C THR A 276 15.18 -2.65 -1.80
N ASN A 277 14.06 -2.85 -1.09
CA ASN A 277 14.02 -2.96 0.36
C ASN A 277 14.81 -4.16 0.88
N ILE A 278 14.62 -5.35 0.29
CA ILE A 278 15.34 -6.55 0.74
C ILE A 278 16.84 -6.43 0.46
N TYR A 279 17.24 -5.81 -0.65
CA TYR A 279 18.65 -5.62 -0.97
C TYR A 279 19.32 -4.65 0.03
N ILE A 280 18.67 -3.53 0.35
CA ILE A 280 19.16 -2.55 1.35
C ILE A 280 19.33 -3.23 2.71
N ALA A 281 18.38 -4.08 3.08
CA ALA A 281 18.41 -4.83 4.34
C ALA A 281 19.42 -5.99 4.38
N GLY A 282 20.20 -6.22 3.32
CA GLY A 282 21.26 -7.24 3.28
C GLY A 282 20.84 -8.61 2.72
N TYR A 283 19.63 -8.74 2.19
CA TYR A 283 19.12 -9.99 1.60
C TYR A 283 19.50 -10.12 0.11
N GLU A 284 20.78 -9.96 -0.21
CA GLU A 284 21.29 -9.90 -1.60
C GLU A 284 21.04 -11.20 -2.38
N ASN A 285 21.20 -12.36 -1.74
CA ASN A 285 20.94 -13.65 -2.39
C ASN A 285 19.47 -13.76 -2.83
N TYR A 286 18.53 -13.35 -1.98
CA TYR A 286 17.11 -13.37 -2.32
C TYR A 286 16.76 -12.33 -3.39
N TYR A 287 17.42 -11.16 -3.38
CA TYR A 287 17.28 -10.19 -4.47
C TYR A 287 17.62 -10.84 -5.81
N MET A 288 18.78 -11.51 -5.90
CA MET A 288 19.22 -12.17 -7.14
C MET A 288 18.23 -13.25 -7.55
N GLU A 289 17.89 -14.18 -6.64
CA GLU A 289 16.95 -15.27 -6.90
C GLU A 289 15.59 -14.78 -7.41
N ILE A 290 15.04 -13.73 -6.81
CA ILE A 290 13.70 -13.21 -7.16
C ILE A 290 13.74 -12.42 -8.46
N SER A 291 14.78 -11.61 -8.66
CA SER A 291 14.94 -10.78 -9.86
C SER A 291 15.08 -11.61 -11.15
N ASP A 292 15.64 -12.82 -11.03
CA ASP A 292 15.85 -13.75 -12.15
C ASP A 292 14.58 -14.48 -12.60
N ILE A 293 13.53 -14.55 -11.76
CA ILE A 293 12.28 -15.25 -12.11
C ILE A 293 11.56 -14.51 -13.25
N PHE A 294 11.46 -13.18 -13.13
CA PHE A 294 10.87 -12.29 -14.12
C PHE A 294 11.77 -11.07 -14.36
N PRO A 295 12.83 -11.22 -15.19
CA PRO A 295 13.76 -10.14 -15.46
C PRO A 295 13.08 -8.88 -16.02
N GLU A 296 11.95 -9.02 -16.72
CA GLU A 296 11.17 -7.90 -17.25
C GLU A 296 10.46 -7.06 -16.18
N LEU A 297 10.26 -7.61 -14.97
CA LEU A 297 9.72 -6.85 -13.85
C LEU A 297 10.80 -5.92 -13.28
N THR A 298 12.09 -6.25 -13.34
CA THR A 298 13.12 -5.30 -12.92
C THR A 298 13.16 -4.07 -13.85
N THR A 299 13.09 -2.87 -13.28
CA THR A 299 13.25 -1.63 -14.06
C THR A 299 14.73 -1.31 -14.27
N GLY A 300 15.02 -0.53 -15.32
CA GLY A 300 16.35 0.08 -15.48
C GLY A 300 16.74 0.87 -14.22
N ASP A 301 15.79 1.60 -13.62
CA ASP A 301 16.01 2.37 -12.40
C ASP A 301 16.42 1.51 -11.22
N ASN A 302 15.73 0.39 -10.97
CA ASN A 302 16.08 -0.52 -9.89
C ASN A 302 17.48 -1.08 -10.10
N ARG A 303 17.83 -1.51 -11.31
CA ARG A 303 19.19 -1.98 -11.61
C ARG A 303 20.25 -0.91 -11.35
N ILE A 304 19.94 0.36 -11.60
CA ILE A 304 20.86 1.48 -11.30
C ILE A 304 20.96 1.70 -9.79
N ILE A 305 19.84 1.71 -9.07
CA ILE A 305 19.81 1.83 -7.61
C ILE A 305 20.65 0.73 -6.97
N ILE A 306 20.47 -0.52 -7.39
CA ILE A 306 21.23 -1.64 -6.87
C ILE A 306 22.72 -1.52 -7.22
N LYS A 307 23.07 -1.20 -8.46
CA LYS A 307 24.48 -0.94 -8.84
C LYS A 307 25.13 0.15 -7.99
N MET A 308 24.41 1.24 -7.71
CA MET A 308 24.93 2.32 -6.85
C MET A 308 25.18 1.82 -5.43
N LEU A 309 24.24 1.05 -4.87
CA LEU A 309 24.38 0.49 -3.53
C LEU A 309 25.49 -0.58 -3.45
N ASP A 310 25.66 -1.42 -4.48
CA ASP A 310 26.78 -2.38 -4.60
C ASP A 310 28.13 -1.68 -4.54
N LEU A 311 28.23 -0.50 -5.14
CA LEU A 311 29.45 0.28 -5.20
C LEU A 311 29.72 1.01 -3.88
N TYR A 312 28.67 1.45 -3.18
CA TYR A 312 28.78 2.00 -1.83
C TYR A 312 29.23 0.94 -0.79
N LYS A 313 28.76 -0.31 -0.92
CA LYS A 313 29.11 -1.41 -0.01
C LYS A 313 30.56 -1.92 -0.11
N LYS A 314 31.32 -1.57 -1.17
CA LYS A 314 32.68 -2.07 -1.38
C LYS A 314 33.72 -0.99 -1.05
N ASP A 315 34.54 -1.27 -0.04
CA ASP A 315 35.63 -0.45 0.49
C ASP A 315 36.58 0.19 -0.57
N ASP A 316 37.16 1.32 -0.17
CA ASP A 316 38.07 2.24 -0.89
C ASP A 316 37.64 2.59 -2.32
N LEU A 317 36.74 3.56 -2.40
CA LEU A 317 36.33 4.18 -3.66
C LEU A 317 37.39 5.17 -4.14
N SER A 318 38.25 4.70 -5.05
CA SER A 318 39.11 5.58 -5.85
C SER A 318 38.26 6.61 -6.62
N GLU A 319 38.71 7.86 -6.76
CA GLU A 319 38.02 8.92 -7.53
C GLU A 319 37.60 8.48 -8.95
N GLU A 320 38.37 7.61 -9.60
CA GLU A 320 38.06 7.08 -10.94
C GLU A 320 36.78 6.23 -10.97
N LYS A 321 36.50 5.45 -9.92
CA LYS A 321 35.26 4.66 -9.82
C LYS A 321 34.05 5.57 -9.68
N ILE A 322 34.16 6.64 -8.90
CA ILE A 322 33.07 7.61 -8.70
C ILE A 322 32.78 8.37 -10.00
N LYS A 323 33.82 8.77 -10.75
CA LYS A 323 33.68 9.39 -12.08
C LYS A 323 33.05 8.42 -13.10
N SER A 324 33.41 7.15 -13.07
CA SER A 324 32.80 6.11 -13.94
C SER A 324 31.32 5.94 -13.64
N LEU A 325 30.96 5.91 -12.35
CA LEU A 325 29.57 5.86 -11.86
C LEU A 325 28.75 7.03 -12.38
N LYS A 326 29.24 8.26 -12.20
CA LYS A 326 28.59 9.48 -12.70
C LYS A 326 28.28 9.37 -14.19
N LYS A 327 29.25 8.89 -14.98
CA LYS A 327 29.10 8.71 -16.43
C LYS A 327 28.08 7.63 -16.81
N GLU A 328 28.10 6.46 -16.15
CA GLU A 328 27.09 5.41 -16.38
C GLU A 328 25.67 5.90 -16.06
N MET A 329 25.53 6.67 -15.00
CA MET A 329 24.26 7.20 -14.56
C MET A 329 23.72 8.27 -15.50
N GLU A 330 24.56 9.22 -15.95
CA GLU A 330 24.19 10.24 -16.94
C GLU A 330 23.68 9.61 -18.25
N ILE A 331 24.32 8.52 -18.72
CA ILE A 331 23.88 7.77 -19.91
C ILE A 331 22.50 7.17 -19.71
N LEU A 332 22.23 6.61 -18.52
CA LEU A 332 20.96 5.95 -18.23
C LEU A 332 19.83 6.97 -17.97
N PHE A 333 20.12 8.08 -17.31
CA PHE A 333 19.16 9.17 -17.05
C PHE A 333 18.57 9.78 -18.32
N ASN A 334 19.34 9.84 -19.40
CA ASN A 334 18.87 10.37 -20.67
C ASN A 334 17.78 9.51 -21.33
N ASN A 335 17.60 8.26 -20.88
CA ASN A 335 16.69 7.29 -21.49
C ASN A 335 15.42 7.00 -20.65
N ILE A 336 15.16 7.75 -19.56
CA ILE A 336 14.14 7.40 -18.55
C ILE A 336 13.09 8.52 -18.38
N SER A 337 11.87 8.18 -17.93
CA SER A 337 10.76 9.13 -17.65
C SER A 337 10.98 9.94 -16.35
N LYS A 338 10.38 11.14 -16.25
CA LYS A 338 10.63 12.13 -15.17
C LYS A 338 10.52 11.60 -13.73
N ASP A 339 9.42 10.93 -13.36
CA ASP A 339 9.18 10.41 -11.99
C ASP A 339 10.25 9.40 -11.52
N LYS A 340 10.72 8.56 -12.44
CA LYS A 340 11.78 7.57 -12.20
C LYS A 340 13.14 8.20 -11.98
N LYS A 341 13.39 9.38 -12.57
CA LYS A 341 14.63 10.13 -12.36
C LYS A 341 14.75 10.63 -10.91
N GLU A 342 13.63 10.95 -10.26
CA GLU A 342 13.65 11.49 -8.89
C GLU A 342 14.27 10.51 -7.90
N ARG A 343 13.82 9.25 -7.88
CA ARG A 343 14.32 8.22 -6.95
C ARG A 343 15.81 7.93 -7.18
N VAL A 344 16.21 7.80 -8.44
CA VAL A 344 17.62 7.51 -8.79
C VAL A 344 18.51 8.70 -8.43
N LEU A 345 18.12 9.94 -8.73
CA LEU A 345 18.89 11.15 -8.38
C LEU A 345 18.96 11.33 -6.85
N TYR A 346 17.87 11.06 -6.14
CA TYR A 346 17.87 11.07 -4.68
C TYR A 346 18.90 10.09 -4.12
N THR A 347 18.89 8.81 -4.56
CA THR A 347 19.88 7.82 -4.11
C THR A 347 21.30 8.21 -4.50
N TYR A 348 21.48 8.71 -5.73
CA TYR A 348 22.77 9.15 -6.25
C TYR A 348 23.43 10.22 -5.39
N TYR A 349 22.74 11.34 -5.18
CA TYR A 349 23.32 12.48 -4.48
C TYR A 349 23.51 12.20 -3.00
N ASN A 350 22.68 11.35 -2.39
CA ASN A 350 22.93 10.90 -1.01
C ASN A 350 24.20 10.08 -0.91
N ILE A 351 24.39 9.09 -1.79
CA ILE A 351 25.63 8.30 -1.82
C ILE A 351 26.84 9.20 -2.04
N LEU A 352 26.77 10.15 -2.99
CA LEU A 352 27.88 11.06 -3.23
C LEU A 352 28.14 12.03 -2.06
N ALA A 353 27.10 12.49 -1.37
CA ALA A 353 27.27 13.30 -0.16
C ALA A 353 28.08 12.54 0.89
N ASP A 354 27.77 11.26 1.10
CA ASP A 354 28.49 10.39 2.04
C ASP A 354 29.93 10.13 1.58
N LEU A 355 30.14 9.81 0.30
CA LEU A 355 31.48 9.52 -0.24
C LEU A 355 32.43 10.72 -0.26
N TYR A 356 31.87 11.92 -0.40
CA TYR A 356 32.63 13.16 -0.43
C TYR A 356 32.51 13.96 0.87
N SER A 357 32.09 13.35 1.99
CA SER A 357 31.90 14.05 3.27
C SER A 357 33.10 14.91 3.67
N ASP A 358 34.31 14.47 3.35
CA ASP A 358 35.57 15.16 3.68
C ASP A 358 36.14 16.00 2.51
N ASN A 359 35.48 16.03 1.35
CA ASN A 359 35.91 16.74 0.15
C ASN A 359 34.97 17.89 -0.22
N VAL A 360 35.14 19.00 0.48
CA VAL A 360 34.35 20.24 0.30
C VAL A 360 34.30 20.72 -1.16
N LYS A 361 35.38 20.53 -1.94
CA LYS A 361 35.42 21.00 -3.33
C LYS A 361 34.42 20.23 -4.20
N GLU A 362 34.36 18.91 -4.05
CA GLU A 362 33.41 18.06 -4.78
C GLU A 362 31.99 18.28 -4.27
N LEU A 363 31.79 18.39 -2.95
CA LEU A 363 30.50 18.73 -2.35
C LEU A 363 29.93 20.05 -2.90
N MET A 364 30.75 21.09 -3.04
CA MET A 364 30.33 22.36 -3.64
C MET A 364 30.04 22.26 -5.14
N SER A 365 30.66 21.32 -5.85
CA SER A 365 30.26 21.01 -7.24
C SER A 365 28.88 20.36 -7.27
N LEU A 366 28.62 19.40 -6.39
CA LEU A 366 27.33 18.71 -6.28
C LEU A 366 26.21 19.67 -5.88
N LYS A 367 26.47 20.59 -4.93
CA LYS A 367 25.55 21.68 -4.57
C LYS A 367 25.04 22.41 -5.81
N ARG A 368 25.95 22.86 -6.68
CA ARG A 368 25.60 23.58 -7.91
C ARG A 368 24.84 22.74 -8.93
N GLU A 369 25.08 21.43 -8.96
CA GLU A 369 24.33 20.51 -9.82
C GLU A 369 22.90 20.33 -9.30
N ILE A 370 22.74 20.13 -7.99
CA ILE A 370 21.43 19.99 -7.34
C ILE A 370 20.60 21.27 -7.49
N GLU A 371 21.18 22.45 -7.23
CA GLU A 371 20.48 23.74 -7.32
C GLU A 371 19.87 24.01 -8.71
N LYS A 372 20.45 23.47 -9.79
CA LYS A 372 19.90 23.59 -11.15
C LYS A 372 18.61 22.79 -11.35
N GLU A 373 18.46 21.69 -10.63
CA GLU A 373 17.34 20.75 -10.80
C GLU A 373 16.32 20.81 -9.64
N ILE A 374 16.66 21.44 -8.52
CA ILE A 374 15.84 21.43 -7.29
C ILE A 374 14.44 22.04 -7.48
N SER A 375 14.32 23.04 -8.36
CA SER A 375 13.03 23.65 -8.72
C SER A 375 12.08 22.67 -9.42
N LYS A 376 12.63 21.67 -10.13
CA LYS A 376 11.86 20.63 -10.82
C LYS A 376 11.68 19.39 -9.96
N LEU A 377 12.59 19.14 -9.03
CA LEU A 377 12.68 17.93 -8.20
C LEU A 377 12.92 18.31 -6.72
N PRO A 378 11.87 18.72 -5.97
CA PRO A 378 12.02 19.18 -4.60
C PRO A 378 12.64 18.15 -3.64
N ILE A 379 12.53 16.85 -3.95
CA ILE A 379 13.14 15.77 -3.15
C ILE A 379 14.66 15.88 -3.03
N LEU A 380 15.31 16.62 -3.95
CA LEU A 380 16.75 16.89 -3.89
C LEU A 380 17.15 17.89 -2.79
N LYS A 381 16.18 18.55 -2.13
CA LYS A 381 16.46 19.32 -0.90
C LYS A 381 17.09 18.47 0.21
N ILE A 382 16.79 17.16 0.24
CA ILE A 382 17.35 16.23 1.23
C ILE A 382 18.86 16.06 1.06
N PRO A 383 19.37 15.53 -0.06
CA PRO A 383 20.82 15.45 -0.25
C PRO A 383 21.50 16.83 -0.25
N LEU A 384 20.79 17.91 -0.63
CA LEU A 384 21.33 19.27 -0.57
C LEU A 384 21.71 19.69 0.85
N PHE A 385 20.84 19.48 1.85
CA PHE A 385 21.17 19.90 3.21
C PHE A 385 22.34 19.09 3.78
N ARG A 386 22.42 17.78 3.46
CA ARG A 386 23.54 16.94 3.88
C ARG A 386 24.87 17.45 3.30
N ILE A 387 24.88 17.76 2.00
CA ILE A 387 26.02 18.37 1.31
C ILE A 387 26.42 19.70 1.95
N LEU A 388 25.45 20.56 2.28
CA LEU A 388 25.70 21.84 2.95
C LEU A 388 26.32 21.62 4.34
N ASN A 389 25.81 20.66 5.10
CA ASN A 389 26.32 20.35 6.42
C ASN A 389 27.76 19.84 6.38
N PHE A 390 28.05 18.84 5.55
CA PHE A 390 29.42 18.35 5.32
C PHE A 390 30.37 19.42 4.77
N SER A 391 29.83 20.43 4.06
CA SER A 391 30.60 21.57 3.56
C SER A 391 30.80 22.69 4.60
N GLY A 392 30.28 22.55 5.83
CA GLY A 392 30.42 23.53 6.92
C GLY A 392 29.35 24.64 6.94
N TYR A 393 28.30 24.55 6.13
CA TYR A 393 27.16 25.49 6.13
C TYR A 393 26.02 25.00 7.03
N THR A 394 26.36 24.67 8.29
CA THR A 394 25.45 23.98 9.23
C THR A 394 24.13 24.72 9.47
N GLU A 395 24.15 26.04 9.63
CA GLU A 395 22.90 26.81 9.87
C GLU A 395 21.96 26.82 8.66
N GLU A 396 22.51 26.97 7.46
CA GLU A 396 21.75 26.90 6.20
C GLU A 396 21.19 25.49 5.98
N ALA A 397 22.01 24.48 6.23
CA ALA A 397 21.63 23.07 6.13
C ALA A 397 20.47 22.73 7.09
N TYR A 398 20.58 23.14 8.35
CA TYR A 398 19.54 22.89 9.35
C TYR A 398 18.21 23.57 8.98
N ASN A 399 18.25 24.81 8.47
CA ASN A 399 17.05 25.50 8.02
C ASN A 399 16.34 24.77 6.87
N ILE A 400 17.10 24.29 5.87
CA ILE A 400 16.54 23.49 4.77
C ILE A 400 15.99 22.16 5.30
N ALA A 401 16.70 21.49 6.21
CA ALA A 401 16.25 20.24 6.80
C ALA A 401 14.92 20.41 7.55
N GLN A 402 14.77 21.50 8.32
CA GLN A 402 13.53 21.84 9.03
C GLN A 402 12.39 22.22 8.07
N GLU A 403 12.69 22.92 6.97
CA GLU A 403 11.69 23.21 5.91
C GLU A 403 11.19 21.91 5.28
N VAL A 404 12.09 21.02 4.88
CA VAL A 404 11.76 19.70 4.33
C VAL A 404 10.94 18.89 5.34
N LYS A 405 11.35 18.86 6.62
CA LYS A 405 10.60 18.20 7.70
C LYS A 405 9.15 18.68 7.73
N ARG A 406 8.92 20.00 7.71
CA ARG A 406 7.56 20.58 7.69
C ARG A 406 6.78 20.21 6.43
N GLU A 407 7.40 20.27 5.26
CA GLU A 407 6.77 19.86 4.00
C GLU A 407 6.36 18.38 4.02
N LEU A 408 7.17 17.52 4.63
CA LEU A 408 6.88 16.09 4.74
C LEU A 408 5.78 15.77 5.75
N ILE A 409 5.69 16.52 6.85
CA ILE A 409 4.56 16.46 7.78
C ILE A 409 3.26 16.84 7.06
N ILE A 410 3.25 17.98 6.36
CA ILE A 410 2.05 18.47 5.64
C ILE A 410 1.65 17.49 4.52
N SER A 411 2.61 16.93 3.81
CA SER A 411 2.35 16.00 2.69
C SER A 411 2.09 14.56 3.12
N GLY A 412 2.18 14.24 4.41
CA GLY A 412 1.94 12.89 4.95
C GLY A 412 2.93 11.84 4.46
N ARG A 413 4.17 12.24 4.15
CA ARG A 413 5.24 11.32 3.68
C ARG A 413 6.07 10.80 4.86
N GLU A 414 5.44 10.08 5.77
CA GLU A 414 6.02 9.67 7.06
C GLU A 414 7.35 8.91 6.93
N ASN A 415 7.52 8.04 5.94
CA ASN A 415 8.79 7.31 5.76
C ASN A 415 9.97 8.21 5.42
N LEU A 416 9.73 9.19 4.55
CA LEU A 416 10.76 10.15 4.18
C LEU A 416 11.00 11.13 5.34
N LEU A 417 9.94 11.46 6.11
CA LEU A 417 10.03 12.26 7.33
C LEU A 417 10.97 11.60 8.34
N LYS A 418 10.74 10.32 8.69
CA LYS A 418 11.61 9.57 9.62
C LYS A 418 13.07 9.52 9.16
N THR A 419 13.28 9.33 7.85
CA THR A 419 14.64 9.34 7.27
C THR A 419 15.31 10.70 7.44
N VAL A 420 14.57 11.78 7.19
CA VAL A 420 15.06 13.16 7.37
C VAL A 420 15.28 13.49 8.85
N GLU A 421 14.40 13.04 9.75
CA GLU A 421 14.58 13.21 11.19
C GLU A 421 15.84 12.51 11.67
N ARG A 422 16.08 11.27 11.23
CA ARG A 422 17.33 10.56 11.54
C ARG A 422 18.56 11.30 11.02
N PHE A 423 18.54 11.81 9.78
CA PHE A 423 19.66 12.61 9.28
C PHE A 423 19.86 13.89 10.10
N ILE A 424 18.79 14.53 10.55
CA ILE A 424 18.89 15.70 11.42
C ILE A 424 19.56 15.31 12.76
N GLU A 425 19.18 14.19 13.35
CA GLU A 425 19.75 13.69 14.61
C GLU A 425 21.21 13.22 14.49
N GLU A 426 21.57 12.63 13.35
CA GLU A 426 22.92 12.11 13.11
C GLU A 426 23.92 13.20 12.71
N GLU A 427 23.46 14.27 12.05
CA GLU A 427 24.32 15.24 11.38
C GLU A 427 24.40 16.62 12.08
N PHE A 428 23.53 16.94 13.05
CA PHE A 428 23.48 18.20 13.79
C PHE A 428 23.42 17.98 15.30
#